data_AF-B6AE99-F1
#
_entry.id   AF-B6AE99-F1
#
_cell.length_a   1.000
_cell.length_b   1.000
_cell.length_c   1.000
_cell.angle_alpha   90.00
_cell.angle_beta   90.00
_cell.angle_gamma   90.00
#
_symmetry.space_group_name_H-M   'P 1'
#
loop_
_entity.id
_entity.type
_entity.pdbx_description
1 polymer ?
#
loop_
_entity_poly.entity_id
_entity_poly.type
_entity_poly.pdbx_seq_one_letter_code
_entity_poly.pdbx_strand_id
1 'polypeptide(L)'
;MDCLDNIYHESFKYIYIPYHESDKVEQMEFSGKEGHFRKRLQQHFRSKLRNEEIVRLQKSIQLETSISDSLLGEAINSSQTYEIISLILPKKENNYRAVNAYIDSVGRIKDMPINPRASRICSSNIRGDCFISASFDNEDIFKRVNFTIEDYEIMYNNPPPKENRWDVSKIGDIINNPINAFSNKEKADLTRCENCRITSLPLMRCGRCKKVLYCSVTCQKEDWKYHKRICK
;
A
#
# COMPACT_ATOMS: atom_id res chain seq x y z
N MET A 1 -21.12 6.08 -6.92
CA MET A 1 -19.66 5.98 -6.70
C MET A 1 -19.10 5.62 -8.05
N ASP A 2 -18.60 6.61 -8.78
CA ASP A 2 -18.07 6.35 -10.12
C ASP A 2 -16.85 5.43 -9.99
N CYS A 3 -16.89 4.31 -10.70
CA CYS A 3 -15.77 3.37 -10.72
C CYS A 3 -14.52 4.12 -11.21
N LEU A 4 -13.40 4.03 -10.47
CA LEU A 4 -12.12 4.64 -10.84
C LEU A 4 -11.73 4.32 -12.29
N ASP A 5 -12.11 3.14 -12.79
CA ASP A 5 -11.82 2.69 -14.15
C ASP A 5 -12.43 3.57 -15.25
N ASN A 6 -13.47 4.36 -14.93
CA ASN A 6 -14.11 5.28 -15.87
C ASN A 6 -13.41 6.64 -15.97
N ILE A 7 -12.46 6.95 -15.08
CA ILE A 7 -11.72 8.21 -15.11
C ILE A 7 -10.89 8.26 -16.39
N TYR A 8 -11.03 9.36 -17.14
CA TYR A 8 -10.29 9.59 -18.36
C TYR A 8 -9.05 10.45 -18.08
N HIS A 9 -7.94 10.09 -18.70
CA HIS A 9 -6.69 10.84 -18.66
C HIS A 9 -6.34 11.31 -20.07
N GLU A 10 -6.14 12.63 -20.23
CA GLU A 10 -5.70 13.21 -21.51
C GLU A 10 -4.36 12.63 -21.96
N SER A 11 -3.36 12.69 -21.08
CA SER A 11 -2.11 11.92 -21.18
C SER A 11 -1.35 11.98 -19.86
N PHE A 12 -0.55 10.96 -19.57
CA PHE A 12 0.46 11.01 -18.53
C PHE A 12 1.65 10.09 -18.84
N LYS A 13 2.80 10.45 -18.27
CA LYS A 13 4.05 9.69 -18.35
C LYS A 13 4.21 8.76 -17.15
N TYR A 14 4.79 7.59 -17.40
CA TYR A 14 5.14 6.59 -16.40
C TYR A 14 6.41 5.86 -16.84
N ILE A 15 7.03 5.09 -15.95
CA ILE A 15 8.33 4.48 -16.19
C ILE A 15 8.20 2.96 -16.23
N TYR A 16 8.86 2.34 -17.20
CA TYR A 16 9.06 0.91 -17.31
C TYR A 16 10.52 0.57 -17.00
N ILE A 17 10.72 -0.35 -16.06
CA ILE A 17 12.02 -0.82 -15.59
C ILE A 17 12.15 -2.31 -15.94
N PRO A 18 12.78 -2.64 -17.07
CA PRO A 18 13.05 -4.03 -17.44
C PRO A 18 13.91 -4.72 -16.37
N TYR A 19 13.69 -6.03 -16.18
CA TYR A 19 14.46 -6.81 -15.22
C TYR A 19 15.90 -7.07 -15.65
N HIS A 20 16.16 -7.16 -16.96
CA HIS A 20 17.52 -7.31 -17.48
C HIS A 20 18.30 -6.01 -17.34
N GLU A 21 19.49 -6.07 -16.74
CA GLU A 21 20.35 -4.90 -16.53
C GLU A 21 20.84 -4.27 -17.84
N SER A 22 20.96 -5.06 -18.91
CA SER A 22 21.35 -4.60 -20.24
C SER A 22 20.31 -3.68 -20.89
N ASP A 23 19.05 -3.85 -20.51
CA ASP A 23 17.93 -3.15 -21.12
C ASP A 23 17.77 -1.80 -20.44
N LYS A 24 17.49 -0.75 -21.22
CA LYS A 24 17.37 0.60 -20.69
C LYS A 24 16.02 0.80 -19.99
N VAL A 25 16.00 1.67 -19.00
CA VAL A 25 14.74 2.15 -18.42
C VAL A 25 14.04 3.04 -19.43
N GLU A 26 12.74 2.83 -19.61
CA GLU A 26 11.96 3.48 -20.65
C GLU A 26 10.89 4.38 -20.04
N GLN A 27 10.78 5.61 -20.57
CA GLN A 27 9.64 6.47 -20.29
C GLN A 27 8.52 6.16 -21.26
N MET A 28 7.38 5.80 -20.71
CA MET A 28 6.17 5.44 -21.42
C MET A 28 5.14 6.55 -21.29
N GLU A 29 4.20 6.60 -22.22
CA GLU A 29 3.07 7.52 -22.21
C GLU A 29 1.76 6.76 -22.39
N PHE A 30 0.71 7.23 -21.74
CA PHE A 30 -0.63 6.66 -21.84
C PHE A 30 -1.69 7.75 -21.87
N SER A 31 -2.68 7.57 -22.74
CA SER A 31 -3.92 8.34 -22.79
C SER A 31 -5.12 7.40 -22.83
N GLY A 32 -6.22 7.82 -22.22
CA GLY A 32 -7.45 7.03 -22.16
C GLY A 32 -7.96 6.78 -20.75
N LYS A 33 -8.83 5.77 -20.61
CA LYS A 33 -9.46 5.42 -19.34
C LYS A 33 -8.49 4.70 -18.40
N GLU A 34 -8.58 4.98 -17.10
CA GLU A 34 -7.79 4.31 -16.05
C GLU A 34 -7.93 2.79 -16.11
N GLY A 35 -9.13 2.27 -16.38
CA GLY A 35 -9.35 0.82 -16.53
C GLY A 35 -8.52 0.20 -17.66
N HIS A 36 -8.29 0.94 -18.75
CA HIS A 36 -7.44 0.50 -19.86
C HIS A 36 -5.95 0.53 -19.49
N PHE A 37 -5.52 1.53 -18.72
CA PHE A 37 -4.16 1.59 -18.20
C PHE A 37 -3.87 0.40 -17.28
N ARG A 38 -4.75 0.14 -16.31
CA ARG A 38 -4.65 -1.01 -15.41
C ARG A 38 -4.63 -2.34 -16.17
N LYS A 39 -5.50 -2.49 -17.17
CA LYS A 39 -5.53 -3.67 -18.04
C LYS A 39 -4.23 -3.85 -18.82
N ARG A 40 -3.62 -2.76 -19.31
CA ARG A 40 -2.32 -2.79 -20.00
C ARG A 40 -1.23 -3.34 -19.08
N LEU A 41 -1.14 -2.86 -17.84
CA LEU A 41 -0.19 -3.37 -16.85
C LEU A 41 -0.47 -4.83 -16.51
N GLN A 42 -1.73 -5.19 -16.29
CA GLN A 42 -2.12 -6.59 -16.02
C GLN A 42 -1.72 -7.52 -17.16
N GLN A 43 -1.92 -7.11 -18.41
CA GLN A 43 -1.54 -7.90 -19.58
C GLN A 43 -0.03 -8.11 -19.69
N HIS A 44 0.79 -7.15 -19.28
CA HIS A 44 2.26 -7.29 -19.27
C HIS A 44 2.72 -8.43 -18.35
N PHE A 45 2.16 -8.51 -17.14
CA PHE A 45 2.54 -9.52 -16.15
C PHE A 45 1.81 -10.85 -16.30
N ARG A 46 0.80 -10.90 -17.17
CA ARG A 46 0.03 -12.11 -17.44
C ARG A 46 0.84 -13.09 -18.28
N SER A 47 1.63 -13.92 -17.60
CA SER A 47 2.26 -15.10 -18.21
C SER A 47 1.64 -16.37 -17.65
N LYS A 48 1.48 -17.36 -18.53
CA LYS A 48 0.93 -18.67 -18.17
C LYS A 48 1.91 -19.37 -17.23
N LEU A 49 1.47 -19.65 -16.01
CA LEU A 49 2.24 -20.44 -15.06
C LEU A 49 2.40 -21.89 -15.57
N ARG A 50 3.59 -22.44 -15.36
CA ARG A 50 3.88 -23.87 -15.56
C ARG A 50 3.25 -24.68 -14.43
N ASN A 51 3.02 -25.98 -14.67
CA ASN A 51 2.40 -26.86 -13.67
C ASN A 51 3.16 -26.87 -12.33
N GLU A 52 4.49 -26.86 -12.37
CA GLU A 52 5.31 -26.77 -11.16
C GLU A 52 5.14 -25.45 -10.38
N GLU A 53 4.94 -24.34 -11.09
CA GLU A 53 4.71 -23.01 -10.51
C GLU A 53 3.30 -22.92 -9.91
N ILE A 54 2.31 -23.54 -10.56
CA ILE A 54 0.95 -23.66 -10.03
C ILE A 54 0.97 -24.40 -8.68
N VAL A 55 1.70 -25.51 -8.58
CA VAL A 55 1.83 -26.26 -7.32
C VAL A 55 2.53 -25.44 -6.23
N ARG A 56 3.55 -24.65 -6.58
CA ARG A 56 4.21 -23.74 -5.64
C ARG A 56 3.26 -22.63 -5.17
N LEU A 57 2.47 -22.06 -6.08
CA LEU A 57 1.48 -21.03 -5.77
C LEU A 57 0.41 -21.56 -4.83
N GLN A 58 -0.15 -22.75 -5.11
CA GLN A 58 -1.14 -23.43 -4.26
C GLN A 58 -0.64 -23.56 -2.81
N LYS A 59 0.60 -24.04 -2.65
CA LYS A 59 1.24 -24.15 -1.33
C LYS A 59 1.40 -22.80 -0.65
N SER A 60 1.75 -21.75 -1.40
CA SER A 60 1.95 -20.41 -0.83
C SER A 60 0.66 -19.73 -0.35
N ILE A 61 -0.49 -20.03 -0.97
CA ILE A 61 -1.79 -19.48 -0.58
C ILE A 61 -2.42 -20.32 0.57
N GLN A 62 -1.73 -21.37 1.06
CA GLN A 62 -2.24 -22.28 2.10
C GLN A 62 -3.59 -22.91 1.72
N LEU A 63 -3.88 -23.06 0.43
CA LEU A 63 -5.11 -23.69 -0.03
C LEU A 63 -4.96 -25.20 0.15
N GLU A 64 -5.89 -25.80 0.88
CA GLU A 64 -6.01 -27.26 0.92
C GLU A 64 -6.30 -27.79 -0.49
N THR A 65 -5.72 -28.94 -0.83
CA THR A 65 -5.90 -29.64 -2.11
C THR A 65 -7.34 -30.07 -2.40
N SER A 66 -8.29 -29.78 -1.51
CA SER A 66 -9.71 -30.18 -1.53
C SER A 66 -10.63 -29.17 -2.24
N ILE A 67 -10.12 -28.03 -2.71
CA ILE A 67 -10.91 -27.04 -3.46
C ILE A 67 -11.17 -27.54 -4.89
N SER A 68 -12.35 -27.26 -5.45
CA SER A 68 -12.66 -27.64 -6.83
C SER A 68 -11.69 -26.98 -7.82
N ASP A 69 -11.27 -27.73 -8.84
CA ASP A 69 -10.32 -27.28 -9.86
C ASP A 69 -10.74 -25.97 -10.56
N SER A 70 -12.05 -25.68 -10.63
CA SER A 70 -12.56 -24.44 -11.23
C SER A 70 -12.28 -23.19 -10.37
N LEU A 71 -12.57 -23.25 -9.07
CA LEU A 71 -12.32 -22.17 -8.11
C LEU A 71 -10.81 -21.91 -7.99
N LEU A 72 -10.03 -22.98 -8.05
CA LEU A 72 -8.57 -22.91 -8.05
C LEU A 72 -8.04 -22.25 -9.33
N GLY A 73 -8.57 -22.60 -10.51
CA GLY A 73 -8.24 -21.94 -11.76
C GLY A 73 -8.56 -20.44 -11.76
N GLU A 74 -9.67 -20.03 -11.17
CA GLU A 74 -10.06 -18.63 -11.01
C GLU A 74 -9.16 -17.88 -10.01
N ALA A 75 -8.82 -18.50 -8.88
CA ALA A 75 -7.87 -17.94 -7.91
C ALA A 75 -6.48 -17.75 -8.53
N ILE A 76 -6.01 -18.73 -9.30
CA ILE A 76 -4.74 -18.64 -10.03
C ILE A 76 -4.79 -17.54 -11.09
N ASN A 77 -5.85 -17.47 -11.89
CA ASN A 77 -6.00 -16.43 -12.92
C ASN A 77 -6.12 -15.01 -12.33
N SER A 78 -6.78 -14.86 -11.18
CA SER A 78 -6.87 -13.57 -10.48
C SER A 78 -5.54 -13.17 -9.81
N SER A 79 -4.74 -14.15 -9.39
CA SER A 79 -3.40 -13.92 -8.83
C SER A 79 -2.33 -13.57 -9.88
N GLN A 80 -2.53 -13.90 -11.17
CA GLN A 80 -1.62 -13.59 -12.28
C GLN A 80 -1.83 -12.16 -12.80
N THR A 81 -1.62 -11.18 -11.92
CA THR A 81 -1.73 -9.75 -12.25
C THR A 81 -0.49 -9.01 -11.75
N TYR A 82 -0.66 -7.81 -11.21
CA TYR A 82 0.42 -7.08 -10.56
C TYR A 82 0.11 -6.88 -9.08
N GLU A 83 1.16 -6.79 -8.28
CA GLU A 83 1.11 -6.24 -6.92
C GLU A 83 1.49 -4.76 -6.98
N ILE A 84 0.87 -3.94 -6.13
CA ILE A 84 1.19 -2.51 -6.00
C ILE A 84 2.01 -2.29 -4.73
N ILE A 85 3.19 -1.68 -4.87
CA ILE A 85 3.98 -1.15 -3.76
C ILE A 85 3.85 0.37 -3.75
N SER A 86 3.29 0.93 -2.69
CA SER A 86 3.26 2.39 -2.49
C SER A 86 4.65 2.90 -2.09
N LEU A 87 5.26 3.67 -2.98
CA LEU A 87 6.57 4.30 -2.79
C LEU A 87 6.43 5.66 -2.08
N ILE A 88 5.39 6.42 -2.45
CA ILE A 88 5.03 7.69 -1.83
C ILE A 88 3.52 7.68 -1.60
N LEU A 89 3.11 7.95 -0.36
CA LEU A 89 1.69 8.07 0.01
C LEU A 89 1.17 9.48 -0.31
N PRO A 90 -0.08 9.64 -0.76
CA PRO A 90 -0.67 10.95 -0.97
C PRO A 90 -0.93 11.60 0.38
N LYS A 91 -0.25 12.71 0.67
CA LYS A 91 -0.44 13.48 1.89
C LYS A 91 -0.55 14.96 1.57
N LYS A 92 -1.10 15.74 2.51
CA LYS A 92 -1.22 17.18 2.30
C LYS A 92 0.15 17.85 2.06
N GLU A 93 1.21 17.37 2.72
CA GLU A 93 2.56 17.94 2.61
C GLU A 93 3.20 17.73 1.23
N ASN A 94 2.78 16.71 0.48
CA ASN A 94 3.27 16.44 -0.88
C ASN A 94 2.22 16.73 -1.96
N ASN A 95 1.25 17.61 -1.65
CA ASN A 95 0.14 17.97 -2.53
C ASN A 95 -0.65 16.75 -3.04
N TYR A 96 -0.87 15.77 -2.16
CA TYR A 96 -1.59 14.52 -2.46
C TYR A 96 -0.98 13.72 -3.61
N ARG A 97 0.32 13.88 -3.86
CA ARG A 97 1.03 13.11 -4.88
C ARG A 97 1.39 11.74 -4.33
N ALA A 98 0.81 10.70 -4.92
CA ALA A 98 1.18 9.32 -4.70
C ALA A 98 2.13 8.83 -5.81
N VAL A 99 3.04 7.92 -5.45
CA VAL A 99 3.85 7.17 -6.42
C VAL A 99 3.78 5.70 -6.08
N ASN A 100 3.44 4.90 -7.07
CA ASN A 100 3.23 3.46 -6.92
C ASN A 100 4.10 2.71 -7.91
N ALA A 101 4.74 1.64 -7.43
CA ALA A 101 5.36 0.61 -8.25
C ALA A 101 4.39 -0.54 -8.49
N TYR A 102 4.37 -1.07 -9.70
CA TYR A 102 3.58 -2.22 -10.13
C TYR A 102 4.55 -3.32 -10.53
N ILE A 103 4.48 -4.46 -9.84
CA ILE A 103 5.40 -5.59 -10.00
C ILE A 103 4.60 -6.86 -10.26
N ASP A 104 5.24 -7.89 -10.80
CA ASP A 104 4.60 -9.20 -10.95
C ASP A 104 4.27 -9.80 -9.58
N SER A 105 2.98 -9.99 -9.29
CA SER A 105 2.47 -10.56 -8.02
C SER A 105 2.95 -11.99 -7.77
N VAL A 106 3.34 -12.70 -8.83
CA VAL A 106 3.82 -14.09 -8.78
C VAL A 106 5.24 -14.22 -9.33
N GLY A 107 6.00 -13.11 -9.46
CA GLY A 107 7.38 -13.11 -9.97
C GLY A 107 8.32 -14.01 -9.15
N ARG A 108 8.10 -14.13 -7.84
CA ARG A 108 8.82 -15.07 -6.97
C ARG A 108 8.49 -16.54 -7.28
N ILE A 109 7.23 -16.82 -7.57
CA ILE A 109 6.75 -18.19 -7.86
C ILE A 109 7.27 -18.66 -9.22
N LYS A 110 7.29 -17.75 -10.20
CA LYS A 110 7.89 -17.92 -11.54
C LYS A 110 9.43 -18.01 -11.50
N ASP A 111 10.03 -17.82 -10.33
CA ASP A 111 11.48 -17.74 -10.14
C ASP A 111 12.16 -16.76 -11.11
N MET A 112 11.52 -15.61 -11.34
CA MET A 112 12.06 -14.61 -12.25
C MET A 112 13.38 -14.04 -11.70
N PRO A 113 14.27 -13.54 -12.57
CA PRO A 113 15.48 -12.87 -12.13
C PRO A 113 15.16 -11.64 -11.27
N ILE A 114 16.06 -11.33 -10.34
CA ILE A 114 15.95 -10.11 -9.53
C ILE A 114 16.14 -8.91 -10.45
N ASN A 115 15.26 -7.92 -10.33
CA ASN A 115 15.44 -6.62 -10.96
C ASN A 115 16.13 -5.70 -9.94
N PRO A 116 17.45 -5.48 -10.06
CA PRO A 116 18.20 -4.72 -9.05
C PRO A 116 17.77 -3.26 -9.02
N ARG A 117 17.36 -2.71 -10.17
CA ARG A 117 16.93 -1.31 -10.27
C ARG A 117 15.61 -1.07 -9.54
N ALA A 118 14.61 -1.91 -9.84
CA ALA A 118 13.34 -1.88 -9.13
C ALA A 118 13.50 -2.21 -7.64
N SER A 119 14.37 -3.18 -7.32
CA SER A 119 14.64 -3.59 -5.93
C SER A 119 15.22 -2.46 -5.09
N ARG A 120 16.14 -1.67 -5.67
CA ARG A 120 16.71 -0.48 -5.01
C ARG A 120 15.61 0.53 -4.65
N ILE A 121 14.77 0.92 -5.61
CA ILE A 121 13.68 1.89 -5.41
C ILE A 121 12.65 1.36 -4.41
N CYS A 122 12.27 0.09 -4.57
CA CYS A 122 11.25 -0.52 -3.73
C CYS A 122 11.78 -0.91 -2.34
N SER A 123 13.10 -0.91 -2.10
CA SER A 123 13.71 -1.44 -0.87
C SER A 123 13.19 -2.84 -0.52
N SER A 124 13.01 -3.67 -1.55
CA SER A 124 12.45 -5.02 -1.49
C SER A 124 13.03 -5.86 -2.62
N ASN A 125 13.03 -7.19 -2.49
CA ASN A 125 13.51 -8.07 -3.55
C ASN A 125 12.43 -8.19 -4.64
N ILE A 126 12.54 -7.37 -5.68
CA ILE A 126 11.62 -7.34 -6.82
C ILE A 126 12.12 -8.30 -7.89
N ARG A 127 11.20 -9.13 -8.39
CA ARG A 127 11.45 -10.20 -9.35
C ARG A 127 10.72 -9.87 -10.64
N GLY A 128 11.44 -9.86 -11.76
CA GLY A 128 10.89 -9.45 -13.06
C GLY A 128 10.73 -7.94 -13.22
N ASP A 129 9.94 -7.55 -14.21
CA ASP A 129 9.77 -6.15 -14.58
C ASP A 129 9.03 -5.34 -13.51
N CYS A 130 9.18 -4.01 -13.60
CA CYS A 130 8.48 -3.08 -12.73
C CYS A 130 8.00 -1.87 -13.54
N PHE A 131 6.77 -1.42 -13.29
CA PHE A 131 6.32 -0.10 -13.74
C PHE A 131 6.23 0.85 -12.55
N ILE A 132 6.49 2.15 -12.77
CA ILE A 132 6.27 3.19 -11.77
C ILE A 132 5.37 4.27 -12.37
N SER A 133 4.31 4.63 -11.67
CA SER A 133 3.39 5.71 -12.06
C SER A 133 3.02 6.58 -10.87
N ALA A 134 2.78 7.86 -11.14
CA ALA A 134 2.31 8.82 -10.16
C ALA A 134 0.82 9.14 -10.34
N SER A 135 0.18 9.49 -9.23
CA SER A 135 -1.18 10.01 -9.21
C SER A 135 -1.29 11.18 -8.24
N PHE A 136 -2.23 12.07 -8.52
CA PHE A 136 -2.83 12.94 -7.52
C PHE A 136 -4.05 12.21 -6.97
N ASP A 137 -4.12 12.04 -5.66
CA ASP A 137 -5.14 11.24 -5.00
C ASP A 137 -5.52 11.87 -3.66
N ASN A 138 -6.60 12.65 -3.66
CA ASN A 138 -7.20 13.18 -2.43
C ASN A 138 -8.58 12.51 -2.19
N GLU A 139 -9.32 12.97 -1.18
CA GLU A 139 -10.61 12.35 -0.84
C GLU A 139 -11.68 12.45 -1.94
N ASP A 140 -11.54 13.40 -2.88
CA ASP A 140 -12.55 13.72 -3.88
C ASP A 140 -12.12 13.42 -5.34
N ILE A 141 -10.81 13.48 -5.61
CA ILE A 141 -10.23 13.53 -6.95
C ILE A 141 -9.07 12.56 -7.02
N PHE A 142 -9.21 11.62 -7.95
CA PHE A 142 -8.12 10.79 -8.44
C PHE A 142 -7.76 11.16 -9.88
N LYS A 143 -6.48 11.37 -10.15
CA LYS A 143 -5.96 11.45 -11.52
C LYS A 143 -4.51 11.01 -11.61
N ARG A 144 -4.14 10.40 -12.74
CA ARG A 144 -2.74 10.15 -13.08
C ARG A 144 -2.04 11.46 -13.37
N VAL A 145 -0.79 11.56 -12.94
CA VAL A 145 0.09 12.71 -13.20
C VAL A 145 1.42 12.18 -13.72
N ASN A 146 2.20 13.05 -14.35
CA ASN A 146 3.49 12.65 -14.91
C ASN A 146 4.44 12.12 -13.82
N PHE A 147 5.01 10.96 -14.13
CA PHE A 147 6.24 10.46 -13.53
C PHE A 147 7.26 10.30 -14.66
N THR A 148 8.21 11.21 -14.75
CA THR A 148 9.16 11.29 -15.87
C THR A 148 10.44 10.50 -15.61
N ILE A 149 11.33 10.45 -16.60
CA ILE A 149 12.65 9.85 -16.42
C ILE A 149 13.48 10.62 -15.40
N GLU A 150 13.32 11.94 -15.29
CA GLU A 150 13.99 12.74 -14.25
C GLU A 150 13.49 12.37 -12.85
N ASP A 151 12.17 12.17 -12.69
CA ASP A 151 11.60 11.68 -11.42
C ASP A 151 12.18 10.31 -11.04
N TYR A 152 12.34 9.42 -12.03
CA TYR A 152 12.98 8.12 -11.85
C TYR A 152 14.43 8.26 -11.36
N GLU A 153 15.24 9.09 -12.01
CA GLU A 153 16.65 9.27 -11.64
C GLU A 153 16.80 9.85 -10.23
N ILE A 154 15.97 10.83 -9.87
CA ILE A 154 15.93 11.39 -8.51
C ILE A 154 15.61 10.29 -7.49
N MET A 155 14.59 9.47 -7.79
CA MET A 155 14.13 8.39 -6.91
C MET A 155 15.12 7.22 -6.84
N TYR A 156 15.81 6.91 -7.94
CA TYR A 156 16.81 5.85 -7.98
C TYR A 156 18.04 6.20 -7.14
N ASN A 157 18.46 7.47 -7.20
CA ASN A 157 19.56 7.99 -6.40
C ASN A 157 19.15 8.18 -4.93
N ASN A 158 17.90 8.55 -4.66
CA ASN A 158 17.35 8.78 -3.32
C ASN A 158 16.08 7.94 -3.09
N PRO A 159 16.21 6.61 -2.89
CA PRO A 159 15.06 5.73 -2.78
C PRO A 159 14.24 6.05 -1.53
N PRO A 160 12.89 6.01 -1.61
CA PRO A 160 12.05 6.33 -0.47
C PRO A 160 12.24 5.29 0.64
N PRO A 161 12.15 5.69 1.93
CA PRO A 161 12.27 4.75 3.04
C PRO A 161 11.15 3.69 3.01
N LYS A 162 11.40 2.54 3.64
CA LYS A 162 10.40 1.46 3.78
C LYS A 162 9.43 1.72 4.95
N GLU A 163 9.78 2.63 5.87
CA GLU A 163 8.95 2.94 7.03
C GLU A 163 7.55 3.39 6.61
N ASN A 164 6.52 2.85 7.26
CA ASN A 164 5.11 3.16 7.03
C ASN A 164 4.53 2.77 5.65
N ARG A 165 5.21 1.94 4.86
CA ARG A 165 4.58 1.33 3.68
C ARG A 165 3.57 0.27 4.12
N TRP A 166 2.39 0.28 3.52
CA TRP A 166 1.34 -0.70 3.78
C TRP A 166 1.83 -2.09 3.35
N ASP A 167 1.88 -3.02 4.29
CA ASP A 167 2.41 -4.37 4.09
C ASP A 167 1.27 -5.37 4.22
N VAL A 168 0.83 -5.90 3.07
CA VAL A 168 -0.29 -6.84 2.98
C VAL A 168 0.01 -8.14 3.74
N SER A 169 1.29 -8.52 3.87
CA SER A 169 1.68 -9.70 4.64
C SER A 169 1.37 -9.56 6.14
N LYS A 170 1.34 -8.33 6.66
CA LYS A 170 0.93 -8.05 8.05
C LYS A 170 -0.58 -8.10 8.25
N ILE A 171 -1.38 -8.07 7.18
CA ILE A 171 -2.84 -8.18 7.26
C ILE A 171 -3.24 -9.62 7.65
N GLY A 172 -2.53 -10.63 7.13
CA GLY A 172 -2.76 -12.03 7.50
C GLY A 172 -2.59 -12.28 8.99
N ASP A 173 -1.57 -11.66 9.61
CA ASP A 173 -1.35 -11.72 11.05
C ASP A 173 -2.47 -11.03 11.86
N ILE A 174 -3.02 -9.93 11.33
CA ILE A 174 -4.13 -9.19 11.95
C ILE A 174 -5.45 -9.97 11.90
N ILE A 175 -5.71 -10.69 10.79
CA ILE A 175 -6.92 -11.51 10.61
C ILE A 175 -6.85 -12.79 11.45
N ASN A 176 -5.69 -13.47 11.46
CA ASN A 176 -5.53 -14.75 12.14
C ASN A 176 -5.30 -14.59 13.65
N ASN A 177 -4.89 -13.40 14.12
CA ASN A 177 -4.64 -13.17 15.53
C ASN A 177 -5.04 -11.74 15.97
N PRO A 178 -6.36 -11.43 16.01
CA PRO A 178 -6.87 -10.08 16.30
C PRO A 178 -6.46 -9.55 17.69
N ILE A 179 -5.98 -10.43 18.58
CA ILE A 179 -5.56 -10.08 19.95
C ILE A 179 -4.11 -9.57 20.00
N ASN A 180 -3.24 -9.99 19.08
CA ASN A 180 -1.81 -9.60 19.07
C ASN A 180 -1.52 -8.32 18.27
N ALA A 181 -2.50 -7.79 17.52
CA ALA A 181 -2.35 -6.52 16.79
C ALA A 181 -2.35 -5.26 17.70
N PHE A 182 -2.58 -5.41 19.02
CA PHE A 182 -2.63 -4.31 19.98
C PHE A 182 -1.59 -4.37 21.11
N SER A 183 -0.67 -5.35 21.11
CA SER A 183 0.30 -5.53 22.21
C SER A 183 1.62 -4.77 22.05
N ASN A 184 1.83 -4.03 20.96
CA ASN A 184 2.89 -3.01 20.88
C ASN A 184 2.29 -1.61 20.94
N LYS A 185 1.61 -1.31 22.04
CA LYS A 185 1.54 0.08 22.49
C LYS A 185 2.90 0.40 23.11
N GLU A 186 3.71 1.15 22.37
CA GLU A 186 4.51 2.20 23.01
C GLU A 186 3.63 2.84 24.08
N LYS A 187 4.12 2.88 25.33
CA LYS A 187 3.41 3.45 26.46
C LYS A 187 2.86 4.81 26.04
N ALA A 188 1.55 4.89 25.82
CA ALA A 188 0.89 6.13 25.48
C ALA A 188 1.23 7.14 26.57
N ASP A 189 1.93 8.20 26.15
CA ASP A 189 2.43 9.25 27.00
C ASP A 189 1.24 9.94 27.70
N LEU A 190 1.00 9.53 28.95
CA LEU A 190 -0.11 9.94 29.82
C LEU A 190 0.17 11.33 30.42
N THR A 191 0.65 12.27 29.61
CA THR A 191 1.15 13.58 30.05
C THR A 191 0.33 14.76 29.52
N ARG A 192 -0.69 14.54 28.68
CA ARG A 192 -1.54 15.61 28.12
C ARG A 192 -3.03 15.44 28.39
N CYS A 193 -3.74 16.56 28.49
CA CYS A 193 -5.20 16.61 28.58
C CYS A 193 -5.85 16.10 27.28
N GLU A 194 -6.87 15.24 27.38
CA GLU A 194 -7.55 14.67 26.21
C GLU A 194 -8.37 15.71 25.43
N ASN A 195 -8.93 16.71 26.13
CA ASN A 195 -9.74 17.76 25.53
C ASN A 195 -8.87 18.85 24.87
N CYS A 196 -8.04 19.54 25.66
CA CYS A 196 -7.31 20.72 25.19
C CYS A 196 -5.87 20.44 24.73
N ARG A 197 -5.39 19.20 24.86
CA ARG A 197 -4.05 18.74 24.44
C ARG A 197 -2.86 19.43 25.14
N ILE A 198 -3.11 20.27 26.15
CA ILE A 198 -2.05 20.89 26.96
C ILE A 198 -1.47 19.87 27.95
N THR A 199 -0.15 19.90 28.07
CA THR A 199 0.63 19.18 29.09
C THR A 199 0.65 20.02 30.37
N SER A 200 -0.12 19.65 31.40
CA SER A 200 -0.18 20.39 32.67
C SER A 200 -0.20 19.43 33.86
N LEU A 201 0.64 19.62 34.86
CA LEU A 201 0.61 18.81 36.09
C LEU A 201 -0.06 19.59 37.24
N PRO A 202 -0.95 18.97 38.04
CA PRO A 202 -1.40 17.56 37.98
C PRO A 202 -2.58 17.33 37.03
N LEU A 203 -2.53 16.26 36.21
CA LEU A 203 -3.69 15.78 35.44
C LEU A 203 -4.54 14.83 36.26
N MET A 204 -5.86 14.95 36.11
CA MET A 204 -6.85 14.08 36.74
C MET A 204 -7.35 13.01 35.76
N ARG A 205 -7.47 11.77 36.24
CA ARG A 205 -8.05 10.67 35.46
C ARG A 205 -9.57 10.74 35.46
N CYS A 206 -10.18 10.32 34.37
CA CYS A 206 -11.62 10.04 34.36
C CYS A 206 -11.95 9.04 35.49
N GLY A 207 -12.83 9.42 36.42
CA GLY A 207 -13.16 8.59 37.58
C GLY A 207 -13.75 7.22 37.23
N ARG A 208 -14.38 7.10 36.06
CA ARG A 208 -15.01 5.85 35.59
C ARG A 208 -14.02 4.92 34.91
N CYS A 209 -13.55 5.28 33.71
CA CYS A 209 -12.69 4.37 32.94
C CYS A 209 -11.21 4.43 33.34
N LYS A 210 -10.77 5.50 34.00
CA LYS A 210 -9.38 5.79 34.38
C LYS A 210 -8.36 5.79 33.22
N LYS A 211 -8.83 5.75 31.96
CA LYS A 211 -8.02 5.61 30.73
C LYS A 211 -7.62 6.92 30.06
N VAL A 212 -8.31 8.02 30.37
CA VAL A 212 -8.05 9.36 29.82
C VAL A 212 -7.77 10.35 30.94
N LEU A 213 -7.06 11.43 30.61
CA LEU A 213 -6.60 12.45 31.54
C LEU A 213 -7.14 13.82 31.15
N TYR A 214 -7.42 14.65 32.15
CA TYR A 214 -7.89 16.01 31.97
C TYR A 214 -7.10 16.96 32.87
N CYS A 215 -6.86 18.18 32.40
CA CYS A 215 -6.25 19.22 33.23
C CYS A 215 -7.25 19.86 34.21
N SER A 216 -8.55 19.71 33.96
CA SER A 216 -9.61 20.25 34.80
C SER A 216 -10.92 19.50 34.62
N VAL A 217 -11.82 19.63 35.61
CA VAL A 217 -13.20 19.13 35.54
C VAL A 217 -13.95 19.77 34.35
N THR A 218 -13.62 21.01 33.99
CA THR A 218 -14.19 21.69 32.82
C THR A 218 -13.83 20.96 31.53
N CYS A 219 -12.55 20.63 31.32
CA CYS A 219 -12.11 19.86 30.16
C CYS A 219 -12.73 18.45 30.12
N GLN A 220 -12.94 17.82 31.28
CA GLN A 220 -13.66 16.53 31.35
C GLN A 220 -15.12 16.66 30.90
N LYS A 221 -15.83 17.72 31.34
CA LYS A 221 -17.23 17.95 30.99
C LYS A 221 -17.42 18.28 29.51
N GLU A 222 -16.53 19.09 28.94
CA GLU A 222 -16.55 19.45 27.53
C GLU A 222 -16.31 18.25 26.62
N ASP A 223 -15.35 17.38 26.98
CA ASP A 223 -15.06 16.15 26.24
C ASP A 223 -16.13 15.07 26.46
N TRP A 224 -16.94 15.16 27.52
CA TRP A 224 -17.95 14.15 27.86
C TRP A 224 -18.92 13.84 26.71
N LYS A 225 -19.23 14.83 25.85
CA LYS A 225 -20.08 14.63 24.67
C LYS A 225 -19.54 13.56 23.71
N TYR A 226 -18.21 13.41 23.63
CA TYR A 226 -17.53 12.41 22.81
C TYR A 226 -17.08 11.21 23.65
N HIS A 227 -16.40 11.47 24.79
CA HIS A 227 -15.82 10.43 25.64
C HIS A 227 -16.85 9.43 26.18
N LYS A 228 -18.10 9.86 26.45
CA LYS A 228 -19.16 8.97 26.96
C LYS A 228 -19.43 7.75 26.08
N ARG A 229 -19.14 7.82 24.77
CA ARG A 229 -19.35 6.72 23.81
C ARG A 229 -18.34 5.59 23.98
N ILE A 230 -17.16 5.89 24.54
CA ILE A 230 -16.03 4.97 24.68
C ILE A 230 -15.63 4.71 26.14
N CYS A 231 -16.21 5.46 27.09
CA CYS A 231 -15.97 5.34 28.52
C CYS A 231 -16.63 4.07 29.09
N LYS A 232 -15.88 2.97 29.11
CA LYS A 232 -16.24 1.71 29.76
C LYS A 232 -15.61 1.61 31.15
#